data_AF-A0A9D1NLQ0-F1
#
_entry.id   AF-A0A9D1NLQ0-F1
#
_cell.length_a   1.000
_cell.length_b   1.000
_cell.length_c   1.000
_cell.angle_alpha   90.00
_cell.angle_beta   90.00
_cell.angle_gamma   90.00
#
_symmetry.space_group_name_H-M   'P 1'
#
loop_
_entity.id
_entity.type
_entity.pdbx_description
1 polymer ?
#
loop_
_entity_poly.entity_id
_entity_poly.type
_entity_poly.pdbx_seq_one_letter_code
_entity_poly.pdbx_strand_id
1 'polypeptide(L)'
;MSAPTPNAKPAAKAAPLRVRRREPVRGLRWRSAEERREAKLKIAAIRREAEARRLKEMRLDMRVLRSPKAMLIVLAVMLLLGFAVTAALDKPVKPRPDQTLLMRERARRSVKVAAQALTLYRVHTLQWPREQHGLAALLRRYDAYGWKGPYINWALTDPWGTPFVYHAPDSRYEAPIFFSCGPDTLPDTADDIRAVPEDFVCDEGTWRRTEAPETPTPETQTDEVTP
;
A
#
# COMPACT_ATOMS: atom_id res chain seq x y z
N MET A 1 -48.30 11.62 27.55
CA MET A 1 -47.05 10.83 27.67
C MET A 1 -45.89 11.81 27.41
N SER A 2 -45.60 12.67 28.39
CA SER A 2 -44.38 12.68 29.22
C SER A 2 -43.08 12.83 28.44
N ALA A 3 -42.64 14.07 28.28
CA ALA A 3 -41.25 14.42 27.99
C ALA A 3 -40.43 14.40 29.30
N PRO A 4 -39.19 13.90 29.30
CA PRO A 4 -38.36 13.85 30.51
C PRO A 4 -37.77 15.21 30.86
N THR A 5 -37.95 15.60 32.13
CA THR A 5 -37.40 16.80 32.77
C THR A 5 -35.87 16.73 32.89
N PRO A 6 -35.13 17.83 32.63
CA PRO A 6 -33.69 17.86 32.89
C PRO A 6 -33.43 17.95 34.40
N ASN A 7 -32.73 16.95 34.92
CA ASN A 7 -32.34 16.83 36.33
C ASN A 7 -31.23 17.86 36.65
N ALA A 8 -31.60 18.96 37.30
CA ALA A 8 -30.69 19.99 37.77
C ALA A 8 -29.93 19.50 39.01
N LYS A 9 -28.66 19.14 38.81
CA LYS A 9 -27.71 18.78 39.87
C LYS A 9 -27.48 19.99 40.79
N PRO A 10 -27.67 19.90 42.12
CA PRO A 10 -27.48 21.04 43.02
C PRO A 10 -26.00 21.43 43.06
N ALA A 11 -25.74 22.73 42.88
CA ALA A 11 -24.41 23.33 42.97
C ALA A 11 -23.89 23.23 44.41
N ALA A 12 -22.98 22.28 44.65
CA ALA A 12 -22.23 22.20 45.89
C ALA A 12 -21.36 23.47 46.02
N LYS A 13 -21.67 24.32 47.02
CA LYS A 13 -20.86 25.46 47.41
C LYS A 13 -19.43 24.99 47.70
N ALA A 14 -18.48 25.41 46.87
CA ALA A 14 -17.06 25.13 47.07
C ALA A 14 -16.59 25.79 48.38
N ALA A 15 -16.19 24.97 49.35
CA ALA A 15 -15.52 25.43 50.55
C ALA A 15 -14.21 26.16 50.17
N PRO A 16 -13.85 27.28 50.83
CA PRO A 16 -12.62 27.97 50.51
C PRO A 16 -11.42 27.06 50.78
N LEU A 17 -10.63 26.79 49.74
CA LEU A 17 -9.39 26.04 49.80
C LEU A 17 -8.47 26.66 50.85
N ARG A 18 -8.39 26.00 52.01
CA ARG A 18 -7.50 26.38 53.10
C ARG A 18 -6.07 26.14 52.62
N VAL A 19 -5.43 27.20 52.12
CA VAL A 19 -4.04 27.15 51.64
C VAL A 19 -3.17 26.73 52.83
N ARG A 20 -2.78 25.45 52.83
CA ARG A 20 -1.86 24.89 53.81
C ARG A 20 -0.51 25.59 53.57
N ARG A 21 -0.14 26.52 54.47
CA ARG A 21 1.20 27.13 54.47
C ARG A 21 2.21 25.99 54.47
N ARG A 22 2.91 25.80 53.34
CA ARG A 22 4.03 24.87 53.28
C ARG A 22 5.08 25.41 54.24
N GLU A 23 5.46 24.62 55.23
CA GLU A 23 6.57 24.96 56.09
C GLU A 23 7.84 25.12 55.24
N PRO A 24 8.67 26.13 55.54
CA PRO A 24 9.92 26.33 54.80
C PRO A 24 10.79 25.08 54.93
N VAL A 25 11.32 24.61 53.80
CA VAL A 25 12.18 23.42 53.72
C VAL A 25 13.37 23.59 54.65
N ARG A 26 13.46 22.74 55.69
CA ARG A 26 14.56 22.75 56.67
C ARG A 26 15.87 22.49 55.95
N GLY A 27 16.83 23.41 56.08
CA GLY A 27 18.16 23.31 55.48
C GLY A 27 18.37 24.14 54.20
N LEU A 28 17.35 24.80 53.66
CA LEU A 28 17.52 25.72 52.53
C LEU A 28 18.09 27.06 53.02
N ARG A 29 19.42 27.20 52.96
CA ARG A 29 20.10 28.47 53.26
C ARG A 29 19.69 29.49 52.20
N TRP A 30 18.87 30.47 52.58
CA TRP A 30 18.51 31.57 51.69
C TRP A 30 19.79 32.28 51.25
N ARG A 31 20.13 32.16 49.97
CA ARG A 31 21.28 32.89 49.41
C ARG A 31 21.11 34.36 49.71
N SER A 32 22.14 34.96 50.33
CA SER A 32 22.14 36.38 50.68
C SER A 32 21.83 37.22 49.45
N ALA A 33 21.31 38.44 49.65
CA ALA A 33 21.01 39.33 48.53
C ALA A 33 22.22 39.53 47.60
N GLU A 34 23.43 39.44 48.16
CA GLU A 34 24.72 39.52 47.47
C GLU A 34 25.01 38.27 46.64
N GLU A 35 24.86 37.07 47.21
CA GLU A 35 25.04 35.80 46.48
C GLU A 35 24.07 35.69 45.28
N ARG A 36 22.88 36.30 45.37
CA ARG A 36 21.92 36.38 44.25
C ARG A 36 22.36 37.39 43.18
N ARG A 37 22.97 38.51 43.57
CA ARG A 37 23.51 39.50 42.62
C ARG A 37 24.68 38.91 41.85
N GLU A 38 25.58 38.21 42.54
CA GLU A 38 26.71 37.51 41.89
C GLU A 38 26.26 36.40 40.95
N ALA A 39 25.28 35.58 41.38
CA ALA A 39 24.73 34.53 40.52
C ALA A 39 24.07 35.13 39.26
N LYS A 40 23.32 36.23 39.41
CA LYS A 40 22.72 36.93 38.26
C LYS A 40 23.77 37.48 37.30
N LEU A 41 24.86 38.05 37.83
CA LEU A 41 25.95 38.59 37.01
C LEU A 41 26.68 37.47 36.24
N LYS A 42 26.95 36.32 36.88
CA LYS A 42 27.57 35.16 36.23
C LYS A 42 26.71 34.59 35.10
N ILE A 43 25.40 34.48 35.31
CA ILE A 43 24.46 34.00 34.28
C ILE A 43 24.39 35.01 33.12
N ALA A 44 24.38 36.32 33.41
CA ALA A 44 24.39 37.36 32.38
C ALA A 44 25.67 37.35 31.54
N ALA A 45 26.83 37.07 32.16
CA ALA A 45 28.11 36.94 31.47
C ALA A 45 28.13 35.73 30.51
N ILE A 46 27.67 34.56 30.98
CA ILE A 46 27.56 33.34 30.16
C ILE A 46 26.64 33.59 28.95
N ARG A 47 25.53 34.32 29.14
CA ARG A 47 24.60 34.63 28.06
C ARG A 47 25.23 35.54 26.99
N ARG A 48 25.98 36.56 27.41
CA ARG A 48 26.72 37.46 26.48
C ARG A 48 27.81 36.71 25.72
N GLU A 49 28.55 35.83 26.39
CA GLU A 49 29.56 35.01 25.73
C GLU A 49 28.95 34.01 24.75
N ALA A 50 27.81 33.41 25.07
CA ALA A 50 27.10 32.49 24.18
C ALA A 50 26.57 33.19 22.92
N GLU A 51 26.03 34.40 23.05
CA GLU A 51 25.57 35.20 21.92
C GLU A 51 26.73 35.66 21.02
N ALA A 52 27.88 36.03 21.61
CA ALA A 52 29.08 36.40 20.86
C ALA A 52 29.69 35.22 20.08
N ARG A 53 29.65 33.99 20.63
CA ARG A 53 30.13 32.78 19.94
C ARG A 53 29.23 32.42 18.75
N ARG A 54 27.91 32.51 18.88
CA ARG A 54 26.96 32.23 17.78
C ARG A 54 27.17 33.15 16.57
N LEU A 55 27.43 34.44 16.81
CA LEU A 55 27.73 35.38 15.72
C LEU A 55 29.06 35.06 15.03
N LYS A 56 30.01 34.48 15.75
CA LYS A 56 31.30 34.04 15.22
C LYS A 56 31.18 32.77 14.38
N GLU A 57 30.32 31.84 14.79
CA GLU A 57 30.01 30.60 14.04
C GLU A 57 29.10 30.83 12.83
N MET A 58 28.14 31.76 12.91
CA MET A 58 27.27 32.12 11.78
C MET A 58 27.93 33.05 10.77
N ARG A 59 29.12 33.56 11.07
CA ARG A 59 29.97 34.18 10.06
C ARG A 59 30.50 33.08 9.16
N LEU A 60 29.64 32.58 8.28
CA LEU A 60 30.08 31.92 7.05
C LEU A 60 31.14 32.83 6.46
N ASP A 61 32.38 32.36 6.44
CA ASP A 61 33.48 33.14 5.90
C ASP A 61 33.17 33.39 4.43
N MET A 62 32.60 34.55 4.12
CA MET A 62 32.38 35.02 2.74
C MET A 62 33.70 35.06 1.94
N ARG A 63 34.85 34.99 2.64
CA ARG A 63 36.17 34.77 2.06
C ARG A 63 36.33 33.37 1.44
N VAL A 64 35.76 32.33 2.05
CA VAL A 64 35.72 30.97 1.50
C VAL A 64 34.88 30.96 0.22
N LEU A 65 33.77 31.70 0.19
CA LEU A 65 32.91 31.86 -0.98
C LEU A 65 33.59 32.63 -2.14
N ARG A 66 34.59 33.47 -1.83
CA ARG A 66 35.38 34.23 -2.81
C ARG A 66 36.66 33.50 -3.24
N SER A 67 36.95 32.32 -2.69
CA SER A 67 38.10 31.54 -3.13
C SER A 67 37.84 30.98 -4.54
N PRO A 68 38.82 31.05 -5.46
CA PRO A 68 38.64 30.55 -6.83
C PRO A 68 38.28 29.06 -6.85
N LYS A 69 38.79 28.29 -5.87
CA LYS A 69 38.48 26.86 -5.70
C LYS A 69 37.02 26.62 -5.30
N ALA A 70 36.45 27.41 -4.38
CA ALA A 70 35.05 27.25 -3.98
C ALA A 70 34.09 27.58 -5.13
N MET A 71 34.39 28.59 -5.94
CA MET A 71 33.59 28.91 -7.13
C MET A 71 33.59 27.75 -8.15
N LEU A 72 34.75 27.12 -8.38
CA LEU A 72 34.84 25.94 -9.24
C LEU A 72 34.03 24.76 -8.69
N ILE A 73 34.07 24.52 -7.38
CA ILE A 73 33.30 23.43 -6.74
C ILE A 73 31.80 23.69 -6.88
N VAL A 74 31.33 24.91 -6.62
CA VAL A 74 29.90 25.26 -6.77
C VAL A 74 29.45 25.10 -8.23
N LEU A 75 30.26 25.54 -9.19
CA LEU A 75 29.99 25.35 -10.62
C LEU A 75 29.91 23.87 -11.00
N ALA A 76 30.86 23.05 -10.53
CA ALA A 76 30.89 21.62 -10.80
C ALA A 76 29.65 20.91 -10.23
N VAL A 77 29.22 21.26 -9.01
CA VAL A 77 28.00 20.70 -8.40
C VAL A 77 26.76 21.09 -9.18
N MET A 78 26.63 22.35 -9.61
CA MET A 78 25.48 22.77 -10.43
C MET A 78 25.43 22.04 -11.78
N LEU A 79 26.58 21.83 -12.41
CA LEU A 79 26.66 21.14 -13.70
C LEU A 79 26.35 19.65 -13.55
N LEU A 80 26.81 19.02 -12.47
CA LEU A 80 26.47 17.64 -12.13
C LEU A 80 24.96 17.48 -11.85
N LEU A 81 24.36 18.42 -11.10
CA LEU A 81 22.92 18.42 -10.84
C LEU A 81 22.11 18.63 -12.11
N GLY A 82 22.54 19.57 -12.97
CA GLY A 82 21.92 19.81 -14.27
C GLY A 82 21.96 18.58 -15.16
N PHE A 83 23.12 17.93 -15.25
CA PHE A 83 23.30 16.69 -16.01
C PHE A 83 22.45 15.54 -15.44
N ALA A 84 22.38 15.41 -14.11
CA ALA A 84 21.55 14.39 -13.46
C ALA A 84 20.05 14.60 -13.74
N VAL A 85 19.58 15.86 -13.76
CA VAL A 85 18.19 16.19 -14.11
C VAL A 85 17.91 15.87 -15.59
N THR A 86 18.79 16.25 -16.51
CA THR A 86 18.59 15.94 -17.94
C THR A 86 18.62 14.44 -18.21
N ALA A 87 19.55 13.70 -17.60
CA ALA A 87 19.62 12.24 -17.73
C ALA A 87 18.38 11.54 -17.13
N ALA A 88 17.74 12.14 -16.13
CA ALA A 88 16.49 11.62 -15.56
C ALA A 88 15.26 11.87 -16.46
N LEU A 89 15.34 12.83 -17.38
CA LEU A 89 14.27 13.16 -18.34
C LEU A 89 14.34 12.30 -19.61
N ASP A 90 15.53 11.80 -19.98
CA ASP A 90 15.74 10.85 -21.08
C ASP A 90 15.38 9.40 -20.70
N LYS A 91 14.34 9.21 -19.88
CA LYS A 91 13.73 7.90 -19.73
C LYS A 91 12.99 7.60 -21.03
N PRO A 92 13.28 6.50 -21.74
CA PRO A 92 12.53 6.14 -22.92
C PRO A 92 11.06 6.06 -22.54
N VAL A 93 10.23 6.87 -23.19
CA VAL A 93 8.78 6.70 -23.16
C VAL A 93 8.57 5.25 -23.56
N LYS A 94 8.15 4.39 -22.60
CA LYS A 94 7.87 2.99 -22.89
C LYS A 94 7.03 2.97 -24.17
N PRO A 95 7.43 2.22 -25.22
CA PRO A 95 6.63 2.12 -26.42
C PRO A 95 5.22 1.78 -25.96
N ARG A 96 4.22 2.59 -26.36
CA ARG A 96 2.83 2.29 -26.04
C ARG A 96 2.62 0.85 -26.50
N PRO A 97 2.36 -0.10 -25.59
CA PRO A 97 2.13 -1.48 -26.01
C PRO A 97 1.01 -1.45 -27.04
N ASP A 98 1.17 -2.24 -28.10
CA ASP A 98 0.18 -2.34 -29.16
C ASP A 98 -1.20 -2.46 -28.52
N GLN A 99 -2.14 -1.60 -28.92
CA GLN A 99 -3.43 -1.51 -28.26
C GLN A 99 -4.13 -2.87 -28.23
N THR A 100 -3.87 -3.71 -29.23
CA THR A 100 -4.31 -5.10 -29.33
C THR A 100 -3.79 -5.97 -28.17
N LEU A 101 -2.50 -5.88 -27.81
CA LEU A 101 -1.91 -6.58 -26.67
C LEU A 101 -2.53 -6.13 -25.35
N LEU A 102 -2.71 -4.81 -25.20
CA LEU A 102 -3.37 -4.25 -24.01
C LEU A 102 -4.81 -4.75 -23.86
N MET A 103 -5.59 -4.79 -24.93
CA MET A 103 -6.96 -5.31 -24.89
C MET A 103 -6.97 -6.80 -24.56
N ARG A 104 -6.06 -7.60 -25.15
CA ARG A 104 -5.94 -9.04 -24.85
C ARG A 104 -5.57 -9.29 -23.39
N GLU A 105 -4.64 -8.52 -22.84
CA GLU A 105 -4.29 -8.60 -21.41
C GLU A 105 -5.46 -8.20 -20.50
N ARG A 106 -6.21 -7.16 -20.87
CA ARG A 106 -7.42 -6.76 -20.13
C ARG A 106 -8.46 -7.87 -20.14
N ALA A 107 -8.74 -8.46 -21.29
CA ALA A 107 -9.68 -9.58 -21.42
C ALA A 107 -9.24 -10.77 -20.57
N ARG A 108 -7.96 -11.17 -20.63
CA ARG A 108 -7.40 -12.24 -19.77
C ARG A 108 -7.62 -11.98 -18.28
N ARG A 109 -7.37 -10.75 -17.83
CA ARG A 109 -7.61 -10.37 -16.43
C ARG A 109 -9.09 -10.42 -16.07
N SER A 110 -9.96 -9.90 -16.94
CA SER A 110 -11.41 -9.93 -16.76
C SER A 110 -11.93 -11.37 -16.66
N VAL A 111 -11.44 -12.27 -17.53
CA VAL A 111 -11.78 -13.70 -17.50
C VAL A 111 -11.36 -14.33 -16.18
N LYS A 112 -10.11 -14.10 -15.75
CA LYS A 112 -9.59 -14.61 -14.48
C LYS A 112 -10.39 -14.13 -13.26
N VAL A 113 -10.70 -12.83 -13.19
CA VAL A 113 -11.49 -12.26 -12.09
C VAL A 113 -12.90 -12.84 -12.07
N ALA A 114 -13.52 -13.01 -13.24
CA ALA A 114 -14.84 -13.62 -13.34
C ALA A 114 -14.83 -15.12 -12.96
N ALA A 115 -13.80 -15.87 -13.33
CA ALA A 115 -13.61 -17.26 -12.90
C ALA A 115 -13.50 -17.39 -11.37
N GLN A 116 -12.72 -16.51 -10.73
CA GLN A 116 -12.61 -16.46 -9.28
C GLN A 116 -13.95 -16.10 -8.61
N ALA A 117 -14.71 -15.18 -9.19
CA ALA A 117 -16.04 -14.83 -8.71
C ALA A 117 -17.05 -16.00 -8.83
N LEU A 118 -16.99 -16.76 -9.93
CA LEU A 118 -17.75 -18.00 -10.08
C LEU A 118 -17.38 -19.00 -8.98
N THR A 119 -16.10 -19.13 -8.66
CA THR A 119 -15.67 -20.04 -7.58
C THR A 119 -16.19 -19.59 -6.23
N LEU A 120 -16.14 -18.29 -5.91
CA LEU A 120 -16.73 -17.74 -4.69
C LEU A 120 -18.23 -17.99 -4.61
N TYR A 121 -18.94 -17.84 -5.73
CA TYR A 121 -20.35 -18.19 -5.84
C TYR A 121 -20.57 -19.67 -5.50
N ARG A 122 -19.76 -20.57 -6.06
CA ARG A 122 -19.82 -22.02 -5.75
C ARG A 122 -19.54 -22.30 -4.28
N VAL A 123 -18.55 -21.64 -3.68
CA VAL A 123 -18.21 -21.85 -2.26
C VAL A 123 -19.40 -21.48 -1.36
N HIS A 124 -20.12 -20.41 -1.69
CA HIS A 124 -21.25 -19.95 -0.89
C HIS A 124 -22.57 -20.70 -1.14
N THR A 125 -22.84 -21.07 -2.39
CA THR A 125 -24.12 -21.69 -2.79
C THR A 125 -24.02 -23.20 -3.01
N LEU A 126 -22.80 -23.75 -2.93
CA LEU A 126 -22.43 -25.14 -3.18
C LEU A 126 -22.69 -25.64 -4.61
N GLN A 127 -23.05 -24.73 -5.53
CA GLN A 127 -23.43 -25.01 -6.91
C GLN A 127 -22.89 -23.91 -7.84
N TRP A 128 -22.66 -24.25 -9.10
CA TRP A 128 -22.39 -23.25 -10.14
C TRP A 128 -23.69 -22.56 -10.58
N PRO A 129 -23.64 -21.35 -11.15
CA PRO A 129 -24.81 -20.73 -11.77
C PRO A 129 -25.42 -21.62 -12.86
N ARG A 130 -26.75 -21.70 -12.91
CA ARG A 130 -27.46 -22.41 -13.99
C ARG A 130 -27.35 -21.65 -15.29
N GLU A 131 -27.38 -22.37 -16.42
CA GLU A 131 -27.34 -21.79 -17.78
C GLU A 131 -28.35 -20.66 -17.99
N GLN A 132 -29.56 -20.82 -17.43
CA GLN A 132 -30.66 -19.84 -17.56
C GLN A 132 -30.33 -18.46 -16.98
N HIS A 133 -29.52 -18.41 -15.91
CA HIS A 133 -29.11 -17.17 -15.27
C HIS A 133 -27.70 -16.76 -15.71
N GLY A 134 -26.86 -17.75 -16.04
CA GLY A 134 -25.47 -17.60 -16.43
C GLY A 134 -24.69 -16.70 -15.49
N LEU A 135 -23.90 -15.81 -16.08
CA LEU A 135 -23.06 -14.87 -15.35
C LEU A 135 -23.84 -13.78 -14.60
N ALA A 136 -25.11 -13.55 -14.94
CA ALA A 136 -25.92 -12.57 -14.24
C ALA A 136 -26.14 -12.94 -12.75
N ALA A 137 -26.00 -14.22 -12.39
CA ALA A 137 -26.05 -14.70 -11.01
C ALA A 137 -24.91 -14.18 -10.12
N LEU A 138 -23.84 -13.66 -10.73
CA LEU A 138 -22.74 -13.02 -10.03
C LEU A 138 -23.09 -11.59 -9.59
N LEU A 139 -23.92 -10.89 -10.37
CA LEU A 139 -24.35 -9.51 -10.11
C LEU A 139 -25.57 -9.45 -9.20
N ARG A 140 -26.53 -10.34 -9.39
CA ARG A 140 -27.78 -10.38 -8.61
C ARG A 140 -28.13 -11.79 -8.20
N ARG A 141 -28.85 -11.91 -7.09
CA ARG A 141 -29.30 -13.20 -6.57
C ARG A 141 -30.41 -13.79 -7.45
N TYR A 142 -30.28 -15.07 -7.79
CA TYR A 142 -31.32 -15.88 -8.45
C TYR A 142 -31.43 -17.24 -7.79
N ASP A 143 -32.51 -17.47 -7.05
CA ASP A 143 -32.91 -18.77 -6.47
C ASP A 143 -31.80 -19.56 -5.75
N ALA A 144 -30.73 -18.88 -5.35
CA ALA A 144 -29.56 -19.47 -4.72
C ALA A 144 -29.61 -19.25 -3.21
N TYR A 145 -29.63 -20.36 -2.47
CA TYR A 145 -29.48 -20.35 -1.02
C TYR A 145 -28.01 -20.08 -0.66
N GLY A 146 -27.78 -19.24 0.35
CA GLY A 146 -26.41 -18.89 0.77
C GLY A 146 -25.70 -17.85 -0.10
N TRP A 147 -26.37 -17.23 -1.09
CA TRP A 147 -25.78 -16.16 -1.90
C TRP A 147 -25.37 -14.95 -1.05
N LYS A 148 -24.13 -14.49 -1.18
CA LYS A 148 -23.55 -13.33 -0.45
C LYS A 148 -22.97 -12.25 -1.39
N GLY A 149 -23.44 -12.23 -2.64
CA GLY A 149 -22.95 -11.28 -3.63
C GLY A 149 -23.40 -9.83 -3.37
N PRO A 150 -23.17 -8.91 -4.32
CA PRO A 150 -22.62 -9.16 -5.66
C PRO A 150 -21.15 -9.60 -5.63
N TYR A 151 -20.81 -10.59 -6.44
CA TYR A 151 -19.43 -11.11 -6.58
C TYR A 151 -18.60 -10.30 -7.58
N ILE A 152 -19.27 -9.58 -8.47
CA ILE A 152 -18.68 -8.72 -9.50
C ILE A 152 -19.44 -7.39 -9.50
N ASN A 153 -18.74 -6.28 -9.77
CA ASN A 153 -19.31 -4.92 -9.84
C ASN A 153 -19.18 -4.26 -11.22
N TRP A 154 -18.72 -5.00 -12.23
CA TRP A 154 -18.53 -4.51 -13.59
C TRP A 154 -19.41 -5.28 -14.59
N ALA A 155 -19.64 -4.70 -15.77
CA ALA A 155 -20.43 -5.33 -16.82
C ALA A 155 -19.68 -6.52 -17.41
N LEU A 156 -20.33 -7.67 -17.56
CA LEU A 156 -19.75 -8.91 -18.11
C LEU A 156 -19.60 -8.86 -19.63
N THR A 157 -18.91 -7.83 -20.11
CA THR A 157 -18.55 -7.61 -21.51
C THR A 157 -17.03 -7.53 -21.63
N ASP A 158 -16.51 -8.11 -22.70
CA ASP A 158 -15.09 -8.05 -23.01
C ASP A 158 -14.67 -6.66 -23.55
N PRO A 159 -13.36 -6.40 -23.72
CA PRO A 159 -12.86 -5.12 -24.24
C PRO A 159 -13.32 -4.78 -25.67
N TRP A 160 -13.85 -5.76 -26.41
CA TRP A 160 -14.38 -5.60 -27.77
C TRP A 160 -15.91 -5.38 -27.78
N GLY A 161 -16.56 -5.42 -26.61
CA GLY A 161 -17.99 -5.20 -26.44
C GLY A 161 -18.83 -6.48 -26.56
N THR A 162 -18.20 -7.64 -26.69
CA THR A 162 -18.87 -8.94 -26.77
C THR A 162 -19.16 -9.45 -25.34
N PRO A 163 -20.36 -9.95 -25.04
CA PRO A 163 -20.62 -10.59 -23.75
C PRO A 163 -19.77 -11.86 -23.61
N PHE A 164 -19.31 -12.16 -22.40
CA PHE A 164 -18.61 -13.42 -22.16
C PHE A 164 -19.54 -14.61 -22.33
N VAL A 165 -18.99 -15.72 -22.82
CA VAL A 165 -19.70 -16.99 -22.98
C VAL A 165 -19.47 -17.84 -21.74
N TYR A 166 -20.56 -18.38 -21.20
CA TYR A 166 -20.56 -19.28 -20.06
C TYR A 166 -21.41 -20.50 -20.39
N HIS A 167 -20.85 -21.69 -20.14
CA HIS A 167 -21.59 -22.94 -20.13
C HIS A 167 -21.43 -23.62 -18.77
N ALA A 168 -22.56 -23.93 -18.16
CA ALA A 168 -22.63 -24.69 -16.94
C ALA A 168 -22.06 -26.10 -17.15
N PRO A 169 -21.30 -26.65 -16.18
CA PRO A 169 -20.77 -27.99 -16.28
C PRO A 169 -21.87 -29.03 -16.02
N ASP A 170 -21.71 -30.22 -16.58
CA ASP A 170 -22.61 -31.35 -16.33
C ASP A 170 -22.52 -31.83 -14.87
N SER A 171 -21.31 -31.78 -14.31
CA SER A 171 -21.03 -32.17 -12.93
C SER A 171 -20.66 -30.97 -12.06
N ARG A 172 -21.17 -30.94 -10.83
CA ARG A 172 -20.82 -29.90 -9.84
C ARG A 172 -19.33 -29.88 -9.45
N TYR A 173 -18.62 -30.97 -9.71
CA TYR A 173 -17.19 -31.11 -9.40
C TYR A 173 -16.28 -30.61 -10.54
N GLU A 174 -16.84 -30.46 -11.74
CA GLU A 174 -16.13 -29.94 -12.89
C GLU A 174 -16.17 -28.41 -12.93
N ALA A 175 -15.19 -27.82 -13.60
CA ALA A 175 -15.17 -26.38 -13.86
C ALA A 175 -16.11 -26.05 -15.02
N PRO A 176 -16.87 -24.93 -14.95
CA PRO A 176 -17.64 -24.45 -16.08
C PRO A 176 -16.73 -24.07 -17.25
N ILE A 177 -17.25 -24.15 -18.47
CA ILE A 177 -16.57 -23.57 -19.63
C ILE A 177 -16.89 -22.08 -19.65
N PHE A 178 -15.86 -21.24 -19.60
CA PHE A 178 -16.00 -19.80 -19.58
C PHE A 178 -14.91 -19.13 -20.41
N PHE A 179 -15.29 -18.29 -21.36
CA PHE A 179 -14.35 -17.67 -22.30
C PHE A 179 -14.85 -16.35 -22.89
N SER A 180 -13.90 -15.60 -23.46
CA SER A 180 -14.13 -14.41 -24.29
C SER A 180 -13.94 -14.80 -25.76
N CYS A 181 -14.84 -14.41 -26.66
CA CYS A 181 -14.66 -14.60 -28.11
C CYS A 181 -13.43 -13.84 -28.64
N GLY A 182 -13.10 -12.71 -28.03
CA GLY A 182 -11.91 -11.95 -28.42
C GLY A 182 -12.20 -10.99 -29.59
N PRO A 183 -11.17 -10.64 -30.39
CA PRO A 183 -11.29 -9.60 -31.42
C PRO A 183 -12.24 -9.91 -32.56
N ASP A 184 -12.40 -11.19 -32.92
CA ASP A 184 -13.22 -11.64 -34.06
C ASP A 184 -14.71 -11.77 -33.70
N THR A 185 -15.05 -11.68 -32.41
CA THR A 185 -16.40 -11.81 -31.84
C THR A 185 -17.06 -13.18 -32.06
N LEU A 186 -16.33 -14.15 -32.61
CA LEU A 186 -16.84 -15.48 -32.94
C LEU A 186 -16.44 -16.47 -31.84
N PRO A 187 -17.37 -17.30 -31.32
CA PRO A 187 -17.01 -18.33 -30.35
C PRO A 187 -16.26 -19.49 -31.04
N ASP A 188 -15.44 -20.20 -30.26
CA ASP A 188 -14.71 -21.40 -30.67
C ASP A 188 -13.65 -21.17 -31.76
N THR A 189 -13.01 -20.00 -31.72
CA THR A 189 -11.86 -19.69 -32.59
C THR A 189 -10.54 -19.74 -31.81
N ALA A 190 -9.40 -19.70 -32.52
CA ALA A 190 -8.07 -19.71 -31.91
C ALA A 190 -7.75 -18.44 -31.11
N ASP A 191 -8.55 -17.39 -31.30
CA ASP A 191 -8.37 -16.10 -30.63
C ASP A 191 -9.08 -16.04 -29.27
N ASP A 192 -9.95 -17.02 -28.99
CA ASP A 192 -10.65 -17.19 -27.73
C ASP A 192 -9.72 -17.13 -26.53
N ILE A 193 -10.18 -16.40 -25.51
CA ILE A 193 -9.48 -16.32 -24.23
C ILE A 193 -10.29 -17.11 -23.21
N ARG A 194 -9.89 -18.37 -23.01
CA ARG A 194 -10.54 -19.32 -22.10
C ARG A 194 -9.99 -19.20 -20.68
N ALA A 195 -10.85 -19.35 -19.68
CA ALA A 195 -10.42 -19.56 -18.31
C ALA A 195 -9.76 -20.93 -18.20
N VAL A 196 -8.58 -21.00 -17.57
CA VAL A 196 -7.94 -22.28 -17.26
C VAL A 196 -8.52 -22.86 -15.97
N PRO A 197 -8.50 -24.19 -15.77
CA PRO A 197 -8.98 -24.82 -14.52
C PRO A 197 -8.36 -24.21 -13.26
N GLU A 198 -7.11 -23.73 -13.34
CA GLU A 198 -6.37 -23.06 -12.28
C GLU A 198 -7.02 -21.73 -11.85
N ASP A 199 -7.67 -21.00 -12.75
CA ASP A 199 -8.34 -19.72 -12.44
C ASP A 199 -9.59 -19.93 -11.56
N PHE A 200 -10.13 -21.15 -11.54
CA PHE A 200 -11.26 -21.53 -10.68
C PHE A 200 -10.83 -22.00 -9.29
N VAL A 201 -9.54 -22.06 -9.00
CA VAL A 201 -9.06 -22.37 -7.66
C VAL A 201 -9.00 -21.08 -6.86
N CYS A 202 -9.64 -21.05 -5.69
CA CYS A 202 -9.37 -20.00 -4.71
C CYS A 202 -7.94 -20.23 -4.23
N ASP A 203 -6.98 -19.49 -4.79
CA ASP A 203 -5.59 -19.55 -4.33
C ASP A 203 -5.60 -19.29 -2.81
N GLU A 204 -5.19 -20.29 -2.04
CA GLU A 204 -4.99 -20.20 -0.59
C GLU A 204 -3.74 -19.36 -0.37
N GLY A 205 -3.84 -18.06 -0.70
CA GLY A 205 -2.74 -17.23 -1.18
C GLY A 205 -1.39 -17.64 -0.66
N THR A 206 -0.55 -18.20 -1.54
CA THR A 206 0.90 -18.45 -1.45
C THR A 206 1.59 -18.14 -0.11
N TRP A 207 1.11 -18.70 0.99
CA TRP A 207 1.84 -18.76 2.26
C TRP A 207 2.68 -20.04 2.31
N ARG A 208 2.50 -20.96 1.35
CA ARG A 208 3.53 -21.93 1.00
C ARG A 208 4.75 -21.16 0.54
N ARG A 209 5.72 -21.08 1.46
CA ARG A 209 7.14 -20.81 1.20
C ARG A 209 7.45 -21.42 -0.16
N THR A 210 7.72 -20.57 -1.17
CA THR A 210 8.33 -21.01 -2.43
C THR A 210 9.39 -22.03 -2.03
N GLU A 211 9.18 -23.30 -2.40
CA GLU A 211 10.23 -24.28 -2.33
C GLU A 211 11.37 -23.65 -3.12
N ALA A 212 12.45 -23.31 -2.39
CA ALA A 212 13.63 -22.70 -3.01
C ALA A 212 14.01 -23.56 -4.22
N PRO A 213 14.46 -22.96 -5.33
CA PRO A 213 14.87 -23.75 -6.49
C PRO A 213 15.79 -24.86 -6.00
N GLU A 214 15.38 -26.12 -6.24
CA GLU A 214 16.12 -27.29 -5.78
C GLU A 214 17.57 -27.12 -6.23
N THR A 215 18.47 -26.94 -5.27
CA THR A 215 19.91 -26.93 -5.54
C THR A 215 20.22 -28.24 -6.26
N PRO A 216 20.83 -28.22 -7.46
CA PRO A 216 21.20 -29.45 -8.14
C PRO A 216 22.09 -30.25 -7.20
N THR A 217 21.64 -31.47 -6.89
CA THR A 217 22.40 -32.40 -6.06
C THR A 217 23.69 -32.71 -6.79
N PRO A 218 24.87 -32.59 -6.17
CA PRO A 218 26.12 -32.95 -6.84
C PRO A 218 26.05 -34.44 -7.17
N GLU A 219 26.13 -34.73 -8.47
CA GLU A 219 26.17 -36.06 -9.04
C GLU A 219 27.30 -36.84 -8.37
N THR A 220 26.95 -37.91 -7.66
CA THR A 220 27.93 -38.86 -7.12
C THR A 220 28.65 -39.51 -8.30
N GLN A 221 29.84 -39.01 -8.59
CA GLN A 221 30.77 -39.60 -9.54
C GLN A 221 31.18 -40.98 -8.99
N THR A 222 30.59 -42.02 -9.55
CA THR A 222 30.97 -43.40 -9.27
C THR A 222 32.27 -43.65 -10.02
N ASP A 223 33.41 -43.53 -9.34
CA ASP A 223 34.68 -44.00 -9.86
C ASP A 223 34.63 -45.54 -9.94
N GLU A 224 34.56 -46.03 -11.17
CA GLU A 224 34.60 -47.43 -11.55
C GLU A 224 36.03 -47.96 -11.31
N VAL A 225 36.24 -48.61 -10.16
CA VAL A 225 37.43 -49.41 -9.89
C VAL A 225 37.24 -50.77 -10.56
N THR A 226 37.88 -50.93 -11.72
CA THR A 226 38.01 -52.23 -12.39
C THR A 226 39.27 -52.95 -11.88
N PRO A 227 39.21 -54.26 -11.58
CA PRO A 227 40.28 -55.03 -10.95
C PRO A 227 41.50 -55.30 -11.85
#